data_AF-A0A0C5GCU6-F1
#
_entry.id   AF-A0A0C5GCU6-F1
#
_cell.length_a   1.000
_cell.length_b   1.000
_cell.length_c   1.000
_cell.angle_alpha   90.00
_cell.angle_beta   90.00
_cell.angle_gamma   90.00
#
_symmetry.space_group_name_H-M   'P 1'
#
loop_
_entity.id
_entity.type
_entity.pdbx_description
1 polymer ?
#
loop_
_entity_poly.entity_id
_entity_poly.type
_entity_poly.pdbx_seq_one_letter_code
_entity_poly.pdbx_strand_id
1 'polypeptide(L)'
;MAVCVARAAGRPYLTESEAHRALALIAAAGLPLTHPVFTAELLQVGLADAVKHRDGMQRLPLTDGIGSCVFVNDVTAAELARALEYVHAYTDRTDGPGQ
;
A
#
# COMPACT_ATOMS: atom_id res chain seq x y z
N MET A 1 -2.36 1.74 -5.13
CA MET A 1 -1.08 2.46 -4.95
C MET A 1 -0.78 2.76 -3.48
N ALA A 2 -1.69 3.42 -2.73
CA ALA A 2 -1.47 3.78 -1.33
C ALA A 2 -1.02 2.59 -0.43
N VAL A 3 -1.68 1.43 -0.52
CA VAL A 3 -1.30 0.24 0.26
C VAL A 3 0.07 -0.35 -0.14
N CYS A 4 0.50 -0.22 -1.40
CA CYS A 4 1.85 -0.64 -1.80
C CYS A 4 2.91 0.30 -1.22
N VAL A 5 2.64 1.61 -1.16
CA VAL A 5 3.53 2.59 -0.51
C VAL A 5 3.63 2.30 0.99
N ALA A 6 2.50 2.05 1.66
CA ALA A 6 2.47 1.66 3.06
C ALA A 6 3.22 0.35 3.31
N ARG A 7 3.08 -0.64 2.42
CA ARG A 7 3.83 -1.88 2.51
C ARG A 7 5.33 -1.66 2.33
N ALA A 8 5.74 -0.82 1.39
CA ALA A 8 7.14 -0.46 1.15
C ALA A 8 7.77 0.28 2.34
N ALA A 9 7.01 1.13 3.04
CA ALA A 9 7.43 1.78 4.28
C ALA A 9 7.58 0.81 5.46
N GLY A 10 6.73 -0.23 5.50
CA GLY A 10 6.88 -1.36 6.43
C GLY A 10 8.02 -2.33 6.06
N ARG A 11 8.83 -1.99 5.05
CA ARG A 11 10.10 -2.63 4.68
C ARG A 11 11.17 -1.53 4.62
N PRO A 12 12.47 -1.85 4.63
CA PRO A 12 13.52 -0.82 4.49
C PRO A 12 13.61 -0.23 3.06
N TYR A 13 12.51 -0.19 2.31
CA TYR A 13 12.45 0.33 0.93
C TYR A 13 12.02 1.80 0.87
N LEU A 14 11.27 2.28 1.86
CA LEU A 14 10.91 3.69 1.99
C LEU A 14 11.07 4.15 3.43
N THR A 15 11.53 5.38 3.61
CA THR A 15 11.41 6.08 4.89
C THR A 15 9.96 6.53 5.12
N GLU A 16 9.59 6.78 6.38
CA GLU A 16 8.26 7.33 6.71
C GLU A 16 7.98 8.67 6.02
N SER A 17 9.01 9.52 5.89
CA SER A 17 8.91 10.80 5.17
C SER A 17 8.60 10.62 3.69
N GLU A 18 9.24 9.66 3.01
CA GLU A 18 8.97 9.37 1.61
C GLU A 18 7.57 8.76 1.41
N ALA A 19 7.15 7.89 2.32
CA ALA A 19 5.81 7.32 2.31
C ALA A 19 4.74 8.39 2.46
N HIS A 20 4.90 9.31 3.42
CA HIS A 20 4.00 10.46 3.60
C HIS A 20 3.97 11.38 2.39
N ARG A 21 5.12 11.67 1.77
CA ARG A 21 5.19 12.46 0.54
C ARG A 21 4.41 11.82 -0.60
N ALA A 22 4.54 10.50 -0.77
CA ALA A 22 3.83 9.76 -1.80
C ALA A 22 2.32 9.72 -1.54
N LEU A 23 1.88 9.49 -0.30
CA LEU A 23 0.46 9.52 0.08
C LEU A 23 -0.14 10.91 -0.10
N ALA A 24 0.56 11.96 0.34
CA ALA A 24 0.13 13.35 0.16
C ALA A 24 -0.02 13.71 -1.32
N LEU A 25 0.88 13.24 -2.18
CA LEU A 25 0.77 13.45 -3.63
C LEU A 25 -0.46 12.76 -4.23
N ILE A 26 -0.73 11.51 -3.83
CA ILE A 26 -1.92 10.77 -4.30
C ILE A 26 -3.19 11.52 -3.89
N ALA A 27 -3.28 11.97 -2.63
CA ALA A 27 -4.41 12.75 -2.14
C ALA A 27 -4.55 14.11 -2.85
N ALA A 28 -3.45 14.85 -3.02
CA ALA A 28 -3.44 16.14 -3.71
C ALA A 28 -3.84 16.03 -5.19
N ALA A 29 -3.64 14.87 -5.81
CA ALA A 29 -4.12 14.57 -7.15
C ALA A 29 -5.62 14.22 -7.21
N GLY A 30 -6.33 14.28 -6.08
CA GLY A 30 -7.75 13.94 -5.96
C GLY A 30 -8.03 12.44 -6.01
N LEU A 31 -7.02 11.59 -5.79
CA LEU A 31 -7.19 10.14 -5.80
C LEU A 31 -7.49 9.62 -4.38
N PRO A 32 -8.41 8.65 -4.24
CA PRO A 32 -8.71 8.07 -2.95
C PRO A 32 -7.53 7.25 -2.41
N LEU A 33 -7.20 7.43 -1.14
CA LEU A 33 -6.19 6.62 -0.45
C LEU A 33 -6.77 5.29 0.05
N THR A 34 -8.05 5.29 0.43
CA THR A 34 -8.79 4.15 0.97
C THR A 34 -10.14 4.01 0.26
N HIS A 35 -10.76 2.85 0.40
CA HIS A 35 -12.13 2.61 -0.08
C HIS A 35 -12.82 1.60 0.84
N PRO A 36 -14.12 1.73 1.16
CA PRO A 36 -14.80 0.85 2.12
C PRO A 36 -14.73 -0.65 1.78
N VAL A 37 -14.68 -1.00 0.50
CA VAL A 37 -14.54 -2.40 0.07
C VAL A 37 -13.10 -2.91 0.07
N PHE A 38 -12.12 -2.04 0.29
CA PHE A 38 -10.70 -2.37 0.23
C PHE A 38 -10.22 -2.98 1.55
N THR A 39 -10.77 -4.15 1.88
CA THR A 39 -10.50 -4.86 3.13
C THR A 39 -9.29 -5.78 3.02
N ALA A 40 -8.76 -6.23 4.17
CA ALA A 40 -7.64 -7.17 4.21
C ALA A 40 -7.98 -8.50 3.51
N GLU A 41 -9.22 -8.97 3.64
CA GLU A 41 -9.69 -10.20 3.00
C GLU A 41 -9.72 -10.04 1.48
N LEU A 42 -10.22 -8.90 0.97
CA LEU A 42 -10.25 -8.65 -0.47
C LEU A 42 -8.82 -8.54 -1.05
N LEU A 43 -7.90 -7.91 -0.31
CA LEU A 43 -6.49 -7.83 -0.68
C LEU A 43 -5.84 -9.22 -0.75
N GLN A 44 -6.15 -10.11 0.20
CA GLN A 44 -5.64 -11.49 0.19
C GLN A 44 -6.18 -12.29 -1.01
N VAL A 45 -7.48 -12.17 -1.29
CA VAL A 45 -8.09 -12.80 -2.46
C VAL A 45 -7.45 -12.30 -3.75
N GLY A 46 -7.27 -10.98 -3.87
CA GLY A 46 -6.62 -10.37 -5.03
C GLY A 46 -5.16 -10.79 -5.19
N LEU A 47 -4.40 -10.93 -4.09
CA LEU A 47 -3.02 -11.41 -4.13
C LEU A 47 -2.95 -12.89 -4.56
N ALA A 48 -3.83 -13.74 -4.01
CA ALA A 48 -3.90 -15.14 -4.39
C ALA A 48 -4.30 -15.32 -5.86
N ASP A 49 -5.20 -14.46 -6.36
CA ASP A 49 -5.57 -14.43 -7.77
C ASP A 49 -4.40 -13.97 -8.65
N ALA A 50 -3.69 -12.90 -8.26
CA ALA A 50 -2.51 -12.44 -8.97
C ALA A 50 -1.42 -13.52 -9.06
N VAL A 51 -1.21 -14.31 -8.01
CA VAL A 51 -0.29 -15.46 -8.00
C VAL A 51 -0.65 -16.48 -9.07
N LYS A 52 -1.94 -16.84 -9.20
CA LYS A 52 -2.41 -17.78 -10.24
C LYS A 52 -2.10 -17.28 -11.64
N HIS A 53 -2.25 -15.98 -11.86
CA HIS A 53 -2.03 -15.32 -13.15
C HIS A 53 -0.55 -14.99 -13.45
N ARG A 54 0.35 -15.21 -12.49
CA ARG A 54 1.78 -14.83 -12.58
C ARG A 54 2.70 -16.03 -12.40
N ASP A 55 2.30 -17.16 -12.99
CA ASP A 55 3.03 -18.44 -12.97
C ASP A 55 3.35 -18.93 -11.54
N GLY A 56 2.42 -18.74 -10.60
CA GLY A 56 2.58 -19.18 -9.21
C GLY A 56 3.42 -18.25 -8.34
N MET A 57 3.81 -17.07 -8.84
CA MET A 57 4.62 -16.10 -8.12
C MET A 57 3.83 -14.81 -7.88
N GLN A 58 3.95 -14.17 -6.71
CA GLN A 58 3.20 -12.94 -6.46
C GLN A 58 3.65 -11.81 -7.39
N ARG A 59 4.97 -11.67 -7.60
CA ARG A 59 5.63 -10.58 -8.32
C ARG A 59 5.01 -9.22 -7.98
N LEU A 60 4.78 -8.95 -6.70
CA LEU A 60 4.15 -7.71 -6.27
C LEU A 60 5.16 -6.56 -6.41
N PRO A 61 4.86 -5.51 -7.20
CA PRO A 61 5.73 -4.35 -7.29
C PRO A 61 5.63 -3.51 -6.00
N LEU A 62 6.78 -3.23 -5.40
CA LEU A 62 6.95 -2.28 -4.31
C LEU A 62 7.97 -1.21 -4.71
N THR A 63 7.74 0.02 -4.27
CA THR A 63 8.69 1.12 -4.47
C THR A 63 9.93 0.92 -3.61
N ASP A 64 11.11 1.18 -4.16
CA ASP A 64 12.41 1.20 -3.47
C ASP A 64 13.01 2.60 -3.63
N GLY A 65 12.71 3.50 -2.70
CA GLY A 65 12.80 4.94 -2.92
C GLY A 65 11.76 5.45 -3.93
N ILE A 66 11.87 6.73 -4.29
CA ILE A 66 11.03 7.35 -5.32
C ILE A 66 11.71 7.18 -6.69
N GLY A 67 11.01 6.56 -7.64
CA GLY A 67 11.48 6.38 -9.02
C GLY A 67 12.10 5.01 -9.31
N SER A 68 12.17 4.11 -8.33
CA SER A 68 12.62 2.72 -8.49
C SER A 68 11.59 1.74 -7.91
N CYS A 69 11.62 0.50 -8.39
CA CYS A 69 10.67 -0.55 -8.05
C CYS A 69 11.38 -1.90 -7.93
N VAL A 70 10.97 -2.69 -6.96
CA VAL A 70 11.37 -4.09 -6.76
C VAL A 70 10.15 -5.00 -6.80
N PHE A 71 10.34 -6.25 -7.22
CA PHE A 71 9.29 -7.26 -7.21
C PHE A 71 9.50 -8.25 -6.07
N VAL A 72 8.52 -8.36 -5.19
CA VAL A 72 8.57 -9.27 -4.04
C VAL A 72 7.59 -10.43 -4.20
N ASN A 73 7.90 -11.56 -3.55
CA ASN A 73 7.11 -12.79 -3.62
C ASN A 73 6.70 -13.35 -2.25
N ASP A 74 7.06 -12.65 -1.19
CA ASP A 74 6.97 -13.07 0.21
C ASP A 74 5.99 -12.21 1.01
N VAL A 75 5.03 -11.55 0.35
CA VAL A 75 4.04 -10.72 1.04
C VAL A 75 3.01 -11.61 1.72
N THR A 76 2.76 -11.33 3.00
CA THR A 76 1.82 -12.11 3.81
C THR A 76 0.52 -11.35 4.05
N ALA A 77 -0.53 -12.08 4.40
CA ALA A 77 -1.81 -11.54 4.85
C ALA A 77 -1.66 -10.50 5.98
N ALA A 78 -0.82 -10.80 6.99
CA ALA A 78 -0.57 -9.91 8.12
C ALA A 78 0.15 -8.62 7.70
N GLU A 79 1.00 -8.69 6.68
CA GLU A 79 1.66 -7.51 6.13
C GLU A 79 0.70 -6.61 5.36
N LEU A 80 -0.24 -7.19 4.62
CA LEU A 80 -1.31 -6.45 3.93
C LEU A 80 -2.25 -5.76 4.94
N ALA A 81 -2.63 -6.46 6.01
CA ALA A 81 -3.46 -5.89 7.07
C ALA A 81 -2.79 -4.68 7.73
N ARG A 82 -1.51 -4.81 8.12
CA ARG A 82 -0.73 -3.69 8.69
C ARG A 82 -0.58 -2.52 7.71
N ALA A 83 -0.38 -2.79 6.43
CA ALA A 83 -0.29 -1.74 5.42
C ALA A 83 -1.63 -1.01 5.27
N LEU A 84 -2.75 -1.71 5.34
CA LEU A 84 -4.08 -1.12 5.31
C LEU A 84 -4.36 -0.25 6.55
N GLU A 85 -4.02 -0.74 7.74
CA GLU A 85 -4.09 0.03 9.00
C GLU A 85 -3.27 1.32 8.94
N TYR A 86 -2.05 1.25 8.39
CA TYR A 86 -1.21 2.44 8.21
C TYR A 86 -1.87 3.49 7.31
N VAL A 87 -2.49 3.09 6.20
CA VAL A 87 -3.19 4.03 5.31
C VAL A 87 -4.44 4.58 5.99
N HIS A 88 -5.22 3.77 6.71
CA HIS A 88 -6.37 4.28 7.48
C HIS A 88 -5.94 5.29 8.53
N ALA A 89 -4.91 4.99 9.33
CA ALA A 89 -4.38 5.91 10.33
C ALA A 89 -3.86 7.23 9.72
N TYR A 90 -3.25 7.18 8.52
CA TYR A 90 -2.86 8.40 7.81
C TYR A 90 -4.09 9.21 7.38
N THR A 91 -5.09 8.54 6.82
CA THR A 91 -6.32 9.17 6.29
C THR A 91 -7.14 9.81 7.42
N ASP A 92 -7.29 9.13 8.56
CA ASP A 92 -8.00 9.66 9.74
C ASP A 92 -7.32 10.91 10.31
N ARG A 93 -5.99 11.00 10.21
CA ARG A 93 -5.23 12.19 10.63
C ARG A 93 -5.39 13.37 9.67
N THR A 94 -5.58 13.09 8.37
CA THR A 94 -5.79 14.13 7.35
C THR A 94 -7.24 14.57 7.23
N ASP A 95 -8.19 13.70 7.59
CA ASP A 95 -9.64 13.96 7.55
C ASP A 95 -10.18 14.50 8.90
N GLY A 96 -9.31 14.82 9.85
CA GLY A 96 -9.68 15.54 11.08
C GLY A 96 -10.38 16.88 10.78
N PRO A 97 -11.21 17.40 11.71
CA PRO A 97 -12.12 18.52 11.44
C PRO A 97 -11.33 19.78 11.08
N GLY A 98 -11.19 20.05 9.79
CA GLY A 98 -10.27 21.07 9.30
C GLY A 98 -10.15 21.12 7.78
N GLN A 99 -11.29 21.20 7.09
CA GLN A 99 -11.44 21.98 5.86
C GLN A 99 -12.87 22.50 5.76
#